data_AF-A0A2D5MPL0-F1
#
_entry.id   AF-A0A2D5MPL0-F1
#
_cell.length_a   1.000
_cell.length_b   1.000
_cell.length_c   1.000
_cell.angle_alpha   90.00
_cell.angle_beta   90.00
_cell.angle_gamma   90.00
#
_symmetry.space_group_name_H-M   'P 1'
#
loop_
_entity.id
_entity.type
_entity.pdbx_description
1 polymer ?
#
loop_
_entity_poly.entity_id
_entity_poly.type
_entity_poly.pdbx_seq_one_letter_code
_entity_poly.pdbx_strand_id
1 'polypeptide(L)'
;MASIYSIVTYTRPSTDVSFYPASAEAIAESKRLEDAGLMERIKTSSKRLVTGQHTDDPLKYSFVTLFYTPEAYLDFKANTIMLAEADKRNAYNVENGITRSISVDVEYDSAEDPKINLDALTLPDD
;
A
#
# COMPACT_ATOMS: atom_id res chain seq x y z
N MET A 1 -21.21 -0.12 -2.53
CA MET A 1 -20.07 0.62 -1.92
C MET A 1 -18.78 0.23 -2.63
N ALA A 2 -17.89 1.19 -2.95
CA ALA A 2 -16.63 0.90 -3.64
C ALA A 2 -15.48 0.82 -2.63
N SER A 3 -14.77 -0.30 -2.63
CA SER A 3 -13.59 -0.58 -1.81
C SER A 3 -12.34 -0.49 -2.68
N ILE A 4 -11.29 0.19 -2.20
CA ILE A 4 -10.02 0.32 -2.92
C ILE A 4 -8.96 -0.53 -2.23
N TYR A 5 -8.34 -1.44 -2.98
CA TYR A 5 -7.20 -2.24 -2.55
C TYR A 5 -5.92 -1.68 -3.15
N SER A 6 -5.03 -1.16 -2.31
CA SER A 6 -3.67 -0.79 -2.70
C SER A 6 -2.70 -1.88 -2.29
N ILE A 7 -2.03 -2.48 -3.28
CA ILE A 7 -1.05 -3.53 -3.10
C ILE A 7 0.30 -2.96 -3.52
N VAL A 8 1.24 -2.89 -2.59
CA VAL A 8 2.61 -2.48 -2.91
C VAL A 8 3.54 -3.62 -2.60
N THR A 9 4.35 -3.99 -3.59
CA THR A 9 5.35 -5.06 -3.50
C THR A 9 6.74 -4.48 -3.65
N TYR A 10 7.63 -4.81 -2.73
CA TYR A 10 9.05 -4.47 -2.75
C TYR A 10 9.84 -5.73 -3.02
N THR A 11 10.76 -5.68 -3.97
CA THR A 11 11.64 -6.80 -4.30
C THR A 11 13.09 -6.40 -4.05
N ARG A 12 13.74 -7.03 -3.07
CA ARG A 12 15.16 -6.81 -2.77
C ARG A 12 16.06 -7.66 -3.68
N PRO A 13 17.30 -7.22 -3.96
CA PRO A 13 18.18 -7.96 -4.87
C PRO A 13 18.78 -9.23 -4.25
N SER A 14 18.89 -9.29 -2.92
CA SER A 14 19.36 -10.46 -2.17
C SER A 14 18.81 -10.48 -0.74
N THR A 15 18.98 -11.58 -0.02
CA THR A 15 18.53 -11.71 1.36
C THR A 15 19.32 -10.89 2.38
N ASP A 16 20.49 -10.37 1.98
CA ASP A 16 21.38 -9.58 2.83
C ASP A 16 20.93 -8.11 2.91
N VAL A 17 20.14 -7.66 1.93
CA VAL A 17 19.51 -6.34 1.95
C VAL A 17 18.25 -6.41 2.80
N SER A 18 18.15 -5.55 3.82
CA SER A 18 16.95 -5.47 4.66
C SER A 18 15.87 -4.65 3.98
N PHE A 19 14.60 -4.89 4.34
CA PHE A 19 13.53 -3.98 3.94
C PHE A 19 13.53 -2.75 4.85
N TYR A 20 13.05 -1.63 4.31
CA TYR A 20 12.92 -0.39 5.07
C TYR A 20 12.04 -0.57 6.32
N PRO A 21 12.58 -0.34 7.54
CA PRO A 21 11.80 -0.38 8.76
C PRO A 21 10.99 0.91 8.88
N ALA A 22 9.67 0.78 8.97
CA ALA A 22 8.79 1.95 9.09
C ALA A 22 9.06 2.72 10.39
N SER A 23 8.96 4.05 10.35
CA SER A 23 9.10 4.91 11.51
C SER A 23 7.95 4.74 12.51
N ALA A 24 8.22 5.04 13.78
CA ALA A 24 7.21 4.97 14.83
C ALA A 24 6.02 5.91 14.55
N GLU A 25 6.27 7.06 13.94
CA GLU A 25 5.25 8.04 13.54
C GLU A 25 4.33 7.47 12.46
N ALA A 26 4.89 6.85 11.42
CA ALA A 26 4.09 6.24 10.36
C ALA A 26 3.29 5.02 10.85
N ILE A 27 3.84 4.23 11.78
CA ILE A 27 3.12 3.12 12.42
C ILE A 27 1.94 3.65 13.25
N ALA A 28 2.18 4.70 14.06
CA ALA A 28 1.15 5.32 14.87
C ALA A 28 0.04 5.95 14.01
N GLU A 29 0.41 6.62 12.91
CA GLU A 29 -0.55 7.23 12.00
C GLU A 29 -1.37 6.20 11.22
N SER A 30 -0.72 5.14 10.71
CA SER A 30 -1.44 4.03 10.08
C SER A 30 -2.46 3.43 11.05
N LYS A 31 -2.08 3.22 12.31
CA LYS A 31 -2.99 2.73 13.35
C LYS A 31 -4.14 3.71 13.62
N ARG A 32 -3.89 5.02 13.66
CA ARG A 32 -4.93 6.03 13.85
C ARG A 32 -5.97 6.00 12.72
N LEU A 33 -5.52 5.81 11.48
CA LEU A 33 -6.39 5.71 10.31
C LEU A 33 -7.20 4.40 10.29
N GLU A 34 -6.59 3.30 10.74
CA GLU A 34 -7.29 2.03 10.97
C GLU A 34 -8.36 2.16 12.07
N ASP A 35 -8.00 2.71 13.24
CA ASP A 35 -8.90 2.90 14.37
C ASP A 35 -10.07 3.88 14.03
N ALA A 36 -9.86 4.78 13.05
CA ALA A 36 -10.89 5.67 12.51
C ALA A 36 -11.81 5.02 11.46
N GLY A 37 -11.56 3.77 11.08
CA GLY A 37 -12.34 3.05 10.07
C GLY A 37 -12.11 3.54 8.64
N LEU A 38 -11.02 4.26 8.38
CA LEU A 38 -10.71 4.80 7.04
C LEU A 38 -9.97 3.78 6.18
N MET A 39 -9.18 2.91 6.81
CA MET A 39 -8.44 1.87 6.13
C MET A 39 -8.33 0.60 6.97
N GLU A 40 -7.93 -0.48 6.33
CA GLU A 40 -7.54 -1.73 6.97
C GLU A 40 -6.29 -2.29 6.30
N ARG A 41 -5.32 -2.72 7.11
CA ARG A 41 -4.18 -3.48 6.61
C ARG A 41 -4.49 -4.98 6.61
N ILE A 42 -4.61 -5.56 5.42
CA ILE A 42 -5.03 -6.96 5.25
C ILE A 42 -3.89 -7.89 5.63
N LYS A 43 -4.11 -8.72 6.67
CA LYS A 43 -3.09 -9.63 7.24
C LYS A 43 -3.21 -11.09 6.78
N THR A 44 -4.27 -11.49 6.07
CA THR A 44 -4.65 -12.91 5.96
C THR A 44 -4.22 -13.63 4.68
N SER A 45 -3.77 -14.86 4.89
CA SER A 45 -3.33 -15.86 3.89
C SER A 45 -4.47 -16.60 3.18
N SER A 46 -5.67 -16.01 3.09
CA SER A 46 -6.77 -16.59 2.32
C SER A 46 -6.69 -16.11 0.86
N LYS A 47 -5.95 -16.87 0.05
CA LYS A 47 -6.06 -16.99 -1.42
C LYS A 47 -5.93 -15.74 -2.32
N ARG A 48 -5.21 -14.67 -1.92
CA ARG A 48 -4.35 -13.89 -2.87
C ARG A 48 -3.56 -12.69 -2.31
N LEU A 49 -3.74 -12.28 -1.06
CA LEU A 49 -3.14 -11.02 -0.59
C LEU A 49 -2.49 -11.18 0.80
N VAL A 50 -1.19 -11.44 0.85
CA VAL A 50 -0.43 -11.49 2.11
C VAL A 50 0.29 -10.15 2.30
N THR A 51 -0.01 -9.45 3.40
CA THR A 51 0.89 -8.39 3.89
C THR A 51 2.01 -9.04 4.68
N GLY A 52 3.25 -8.72 4.33
CA GLY A 52 4.45 -9.26 4.94
C GLY A 52 5.45 -9.75 3.91
N GLN A 53 6.51 -10.39 4.41
CA GLN A 53 7.45 -11.12 3.58
C GLN A 53 6.74 -12.35 2.99
N HIS A 54 6.93 -12.57 1.69
CA HIS A 54 6.33 -13.72 1.00
C HIS A 54 6.98 -15.01 1.50
N THR A 55 6.18 -16.04 1.74
CA THR A 55 6.69 -17.36 2.21
C THR A 55 7.37 -18.15 1.08
N ASP A 56 6.94 -17.92 -0.15
CA ASP A 56 7.46 -18.54 -1.38
C ASP A 56 8.64 -17.77 -1.98
N ASP A 57 8.76 -16.46 -1.70
CA ASP A 57 9.86 -15.63 -2.17
C ASP A 57 10.35 -14.69 -1.06
N PRO A 58 11.43 -15.05 -0.33
CA PRO A 58 11.95 -14.21 0.74
C PRO A 58 12.55 -12.89 0.23
N LEU A 59 12.67 -12.69 -1.08
CA LEU A 59 13.08 -11.41 -1.68
C LEU A 59 11.91 -10.45 -1.84
N LYS A 60 10.66 -10.88 -1.61
CA LYS A 60 9.49 -10.03 -1.75
C LYS A 60 8.86 -9.70 -0.40
N TYR A 61 8.45 -8.44 -0.28
CA TYR A 61 7.61 -7.95 0.79
C TYR A 61 6.45 -7.19 0.20
N SER A 62 5.21 -7.62 0.49
CA SER A 62 4.03 -6.88 0.06
C SER A 62 3.31 -6.26 1.25
N PHE A 63 2.63 -5.16 1.01
CA PHE A 63 1.59 -4.69 1.90
C PHE A 63 0.33 -4.37 1.12
N VAL A 64 -0.78 -4.70 1.77
CA VAL A 64 -2.12 -4.59 1.19
C VAL A 64 -2.93 -3.72 2.12
N THR A 65 -3.43 -2.62 1.59
CA THR A 65 -4.29 -1.68 2.31
C THR A 65 -5.62 -1.60 1.61
N LEU A 66 -6.68 -1.92 2.34
CA LEU A 66 -8.06 -1.67 1.95
C LEU A 66 -8.47 -0.27 2.43
N PHE A 67 -9.14 0.47 1.56
CA PHE A 67 -9.83 1.72 1.87
C PHE A 67 -11.31 1.53 1.61
N TYR A 68 -12.14 1.90 2.60
CA TYR A 68 -13.59 1.68 2.55
C TYR A 68 -14.32 2.70 1.67
N THR A 69 -13.66 3.80 1.31
CA THR A 69 -14.17 4.80 0.37
C THR A 69 -13.03 5.40 -0.48
N PRO A 70 -13.34 5.97 -1.67
CA PRO A 70 -12.37 6.73 -2.46
C PRO A 70 -11.77 7.94 -1.72
N GLU A 71 -12.57 8.62 -0.90
CA GLU A 71 -12.10 9.76 -0.10
C GLU A 71 -11.05 9.32 0.91
N ALA A 72 -11.23 8.18 1.57
CA ALA A 72 -10.24 7.66 2.51
C ALA A 72 -8.90 7.32 1.82
N TYR A 73 -8.95 6.84 0.58
CA TYR A 73 -7.75 6.62 -0.23
C TYR A 73 -7.04 7.92 -0.60
N LEU A 74 -7.80 8.95 -1.01
CA LEU A 74 -7.25 10.27 -1.34
C LEU A 74 -6.67 10.97 -0.11
N ASP A 75 -7.37 10.92 1.02
CA ASP A 75 -6.91 11.48 2.30
C ASP A 75 -5.63 10.79 2.78
N PHE A 76 -5.53 9.47 2.62
CA PHE A 76 -4.31 8.72 2.90
C PHE A 76 -3.16 9.17 2.00
N LYS A 77 -3.40 9.38 0.71
CA LYS A 77 -2.38 9.89 -0.23
C LYS A 77 -1.95 11.32 0.07
N ALA A 78 -2.84 12.14 0.62
CA ALA A 78 -2.55 13.51 1.02
C ALA A 78 -1.96 13.63 2.43
N ASN A 79 -1.93 12.53 3.20
CA ASN A 79 -1.45 12.51 4.57
C ASN A 79 0.05 12.80 4.63
N THR A 80 0.43 13.90 5.27
CA THR A 80 1.82 14.39 5.30
C THR A 80 2.79 13.43 5.99
N ILE A 81 2.34 12.71 7.03
CA ILE A 81 3.17 11.72 7.72
C ILE A 81 3.41 10.52 6.80
N MET A 82 2.36 10.03 6.13
CA MET A 82 2.48 8.89 5.21
C MET A 82 3.29 9.24 3.95
N LEU A 83 3.17 10.47 3.44
CA LEU A 83 3.99 10.98 2.34
C LEU A 83 5.47 11.05 2.72
N ALA A 84 5.80 11.68 3.85
CA ALA A 84 7.19 11.77 4.30
C ALA A 84 7.81 10.38 4.55
N GLU A 85 7.01 9.42 5.04
CA GLU A 85 7.45 8.04 5.20
C GLU A 85 7.67 7.34 3.84
N ALA A 86 6.79 7.57 2.87
CA ALA A 86 6.93 7.04 1.52
C ALA A 86 8.22 7.56 0.86
N ASP A 87 8.56 8.82 1.06
CA ASP A 87 9.80 9.43 0.52
C ASP A 87 11.05 8.81 1.14
N LYS A 88 11.09 8.65 2.48
CA LYS A 88 12.20 7.96 3.16
C LYS A 88 12.36 6.52 2.67
N ARG A 89 11.25 5.81 2.48
CA ARG A 89 11.25 4.45 1.94
C ARG A 89 11.76 4.41 0.50
N ASN A 90 11.36 5.35 -0.35
CA ASN A 90 11.82 5.42 -1.73
C ASN A 90 13.32 5.69 -1.81
N ALA A 91 13.83 6.63 -1.02
CA ALA A 91 15.27 6.90 -0.92
C ALA A 91 16.05 5.65 -0.50
N TYR A 92 15.59 4.96 0.56
CA TYR A 92 16.17 3.70 1.00
C TYR A 92 16.17 2.63 -0.10
N ASN A 93 15.05 2.48 -0.81
CA ASN A 93 14.92 1.49 -1.87
C ASN A 93 15.90 1.74 -3.02
N VAL A 94 16.05 3.00 -3.44
CA VAL A 94 17.01 3.39 -4.48
C VAL A 94 18.44 3.08 -4.05
N GLU A 95 18.82 3.45 -2.83
CA GLU A 95 20.17 3.20 -2.28
C GLU A 95 20.50 1.70 -2.20
N ASN A 96 19.49 0.86 -1.94
CA ASN A 96 19.66 -0.57 -1.69
C ASN A 96 19.26 -1.47 -2.89
N GLY A 97 18.96 -0.87 -4.04
CA GLY A 97 18.57 -1.61 -5.25
C GLY A 97 17.26 -2.40 -5.12
N ILE A 98 16.35 -1.95 -4.25
CA ILE A 98 15.04 -2.56 -4.04
C ILE A 98 14.06 -1.99 -5.07
N THR A 99 13.41 -2.84 -5.85
CA THR A 99 12.39 -2.41 -6.81
C THR A 99 11.00 -2.38 -6.17
N ARG A 100 10.13 -1.50 -6.68
CA ARG A 100 8.76 -1.30 -6.18
C ARG A 100 7.75 -1.51 -7.30
N SER A 101 6.70 -2.28 -7.02
CA SER A 101 5.51 -2.44 -7.88
C SER A 101 4.27 -2.03 -7.11
N ILE A 102 3.39 -1.26 -7.72
CA ILE A 102 2.11 -0.83 -7.13
C ILE A 102 0.98 -1.37 -8.02
N SER A 103 -0.01 -1.98 -7.40
CA SER A 103 -1.26 -2.38 -8.03
C SER A 103 -2.41 -1.80 -7.21
N VAL A 104 -3.35 -1.12 -7.86
CA VAL A 104 -4.56 -0.63 -7.22
C VAL A 104 -5.75 -1.32 -7.87
N ASP A 105 -6.58 -1.95 -7.05
CA ASP A 105 -7.83 -2.59 -7.48
C ASP A 105 -9.02 -1.91 -6.81
N VAL A 106 -10.16 -1.87 -7.48
CA VAL A 106 -11.39 -1.26 -6.96
C VAL A 106 -12.50 -2.29 -7.06
N GLU A 107 -12.92 -2.84 -5.92
CA GLU A 107 -14.11 -3.69 -5.87
C GLU A 107 -15.35 -2.84 -5.67
N TYR A 108 -16.34 -3.05 -6.51
CA TYR A 108 -17.68 -2.48 -6.34
C TYR A 108 -18.59 -3.55 -5.74
N ASP A 109 -19.18 -3.24 -4.60
CA ASP A 109 -20.34 -3.96 -4.08
C ASP A 109 -21.53 -3.62 -4.99
N SER A 110 -21.80 -4.50 -5.96
CA SER A 110 -22.63 -4.20 -7.11
C SER A 110 -24.12 -4.07 -6.74
N ALA A 111 -24.60 -2.83 -6.76
CA ALA A 111 -25.82 -2.46 -7.44
C ALA A 111 -25.56 -1.07 -8.06
N GLU A 112 -25.42 -1.02 -9.39
CA GLU A 112 -25.06 0.14 -10.22
C GLU A 112 -23.56 0.46 -10.32
N ASP A 113 -23.02 0.32 -11.53
CA ASP A 113 -21.70 0.75 -11.99
C ASP A 113 -21.59 2.29 -11.92
N PRO A 114 -20.79 2.89 -11.02
CA PRO A 114 -20.40 4.27 -11.14
C PRO A 114 -19.14 4.33 -12.03
N LYS A 115 -19.21 5.10 -13.11
CA LYS A 115 -18.05 5.43 -13.95
C LYS A 115 -17.04 6.26 -13.14
N ILE A 116 -16.17 5.59 -12.37
CA ILE A 116 -14.99 6.23 -11.81
C ILE A 116 -13.94 6.32 -12.92
N ASN A 117 -13.42 7.51 -13.13
CA ASN A 117 -12.34 7.74 -14.08
C ASN A 117 -11.04 7.12 -13.54
N LEU A 118 -10.69 5.92 -14.01
CA LEU A 118 -9.45 5.22 -13.62
C LEU A 118 -8.19 6.06 -13.92
N ASP A 119 -8.25 6.99 -14.88
CA ASP A 119 -7.12 7.87 -15.23
C ASP A 119 -6.75 8.83 -14.08
N ALA A 120 -7.65 9.06 -13.11
CA ALA A 120 -7.36 9.85 -11.91
C ALA A 120 -6.63 9.06 -10.81
N LEU A 121 -6.52 7.73 -10.95
CA LEU A 121 -5.88 6.83 -9.99
C LEU A 121 -4.51 6.33 -10.46
N THR A 122 -4.22 6.41 -11.77
CA THR A 122 -2.89 6.21 -12.32
C THR A 122 -1.93 7.32 -11.89
N LEU A 123 -0.79 6.93 -11.31
CA LEU A 123 0.30 7.85 -11.01
C LEU A 123 0.96 8.31 -12.33
N PRO A 124 1.46 9.56 -12.43
CA PRO A 124 2.42 9.90 -13.46
C PRO A 124 3.67 9.02 -13.30
N ASP A 125 4.16 8.49 -14.42
CA ASP A 125 5.44 7.81 -14.52
C ASP A 125 6.55 8.86 -14.29
N ASP A 126 7.20 8.82 -13.12
CA ASP A 126 8.51 9.44 -12.88
C ASP A 126 9.46 8.39 -12.26
#